data_AF-A0A926EXJ4-F1
#
_entry.id   AF-A0A926EXJ4-F1
#
_cell.length_a   1.000
_cell.length_b   1.000
_cell.length_c   1.000
_cell.angle_alpha   90.00
_cell.angle_beta   90.00
_cell.angle_gamma   90.00
#
_symmetry.space_group_name_H-M   'P 1'
#
loop_
_entity.id
_entity.type
_entity.pdbx_description
1 polymer ?
#
loop_
_entity_poly.entity_id
_entity_poly.type
_entity_poly.pdbx_seq_one_letter_code
_entity_poly.pdbx_strand_id
1 'polypeptide(L)'
;MTKELEVKVLNMDLNDIEEKIVSLGGRILAKEHQVNTLIDSSKTPIKTYLDAYFRIRETHDILSNTSTVTLTLKKNIKNECIRENIELNTNIEDKDVMLEILKDLGFDKVVEGFKTRISYELEGARLDLDRWDEKTYPYPYMEIEVENKEDLDRLINLLAIDNDNVSTKSIVELREEIGLE
;
A
#
# COMPACT_ATOMS: atom_id res chain seq x y z
N MET A 1 -6.59 12.01 -8.89
CA MET A 1 -5.68 12.44 -7.81
C MET A 1 -6.40 12.17 -6.51
N THR A 2 -5.74 11.47 -5.60
CA THR A 2 -6.31 11.06 -4.31
C THR A 2 -5.37 11.49 -3.20
N LYS A 3 -5.91 11.89 -2.05
CA LYS A 3 -5.16 12.16 -0.83
C LYS A 3 -5.50 11.08 0.18
N GLU A 4 -4.49 10.51 0.82
CA GLU A 4 -4.63 9.39 1.74
C GLU A 4 -3.93 9.73 3.06
N LEU A 5 -4.56 9.40 4.18
CA LEU A 5 -3.97 9.40 5.52
C LEU A 5 -3.94 7.96 6.03
N GLU A 6 -2.75 7.39 6.15
CA GLU A 6 -2.57 5.97 6.45
C GLU A 6 -1.58 5.71 7.60
N VAL A 7 -1.76 4.59 8.28
CA VAL A 7 -0.74 3.95 9.12
C VAL A 7 -0.65 2.47 8.83
N LYS A 8 0.47 1.84 9.19
CA LYS A 8 0.66 0.39 9.17
C LYS A 8 0.65 -0.14 10.59
N VAL A 9 -0.05 -1.23 10.80
CA VAL A 9 -0.09 -1.98 12.05
C VAL A 9 0.68 -3.27 11.84
N LEU A 10 1.77 -3.41 12.59
CA LEU A 10 2.74 -4.50 12.49
C LEU A 10 2.52 -5.54 13.60
N ASN A 11 3.29 -6.64 13.57
CA ASN A 11 3.34 -7.66 14.63
C ASN A 11 1.96 -8.19 15.06
N MET A 12 1.11 -8.53 14.08
CA MET A 12 -0.24 -9.01 14.32
C MET A 12 -0.54 -10.28 13.54
N ASP A 13 -1.45 -11.09 14.06
CA ASP A 13 -2.05 -12.19 13.29
C ASP A 13 -3.20 -11.63 12.44
N LEU A 14 -3.10 -11.78 11.12
CA LEU A 14 -4.12 -11.25 10.21
C LEU A 14 -5.45 -12.01 10.30
N ASN A 15 -5.47 -13.26 10.74
CA ASN A 15 -6.72 -14.00 10.92
C ASN A 15 -7.45 -13.47 12.15
N ASP A 16 -6.74 -13.28 13.26
CA ASP A 16 -7.34 -12.76 14.50
C ASP A 16 -7.92 -11.36 14.29
N ILE A 17 -7.21 -10.48 13.58
CA ILE A 17 -7.73 -9.13 13.28
C ILE A 17 -8.86 -9.17 12.26
N GLU A 18 -8.84 -10.06 11.27
CA GLU A 18 -9.92 -10.23 10.31
C GLU A 18 -11.22 -10.65 11.03
N GLU A 19 -11.14 -11.65 11.91
CA GLU A 19 -12.27 -12.07 12.74
C GLU A 19 -12.80 -10.91 13.59
N LYS A 20 -11.91 -10.11 14.18
CA LYS A 20 -12.28 -8.94 14.96
C LYS A 20 -13.00 -7.89 14.12
N ILE A 21 -12.46 -7.53 12.96
CA ILE A 21 -13.06 -6.57 12.02
C ILE A 21 -14.48 -7.02 11.65
N VAL A 22 -14.65 -8.29 11.29
CA VAL A 22 -15.95 -8.85 10.93
C VAL A 22 -16.92 -8.83 12.12
N SER A 23 -16.45 -9.18 13.32
CA SER A 23 -17.27 -9.16 14.54
C SER A 23 -17.80 -7.77 14.90
N LEU A 24 -17.08 -6.72 14.49
CA LEU A 24 -17.42 -5.31 14.69
C LEU A 24 -18.29 -4.75 13.55
N GLY A 25 -18.74 -5.58 12.61
CA GLY A 25 -19.57 -5.17 11.48
C GLY A 25 -18.78 -4.69 10.27
N GLY A 26 -17.48 -4.99 10.20
CA GLY A 26 -16.65 -4.70 9.05
C GLY A 26 -17.15 -5.39 7.79
N ARG A 27 -17.23 -4.64 6.69
CA ARG A 27 -17.74 -5.11 5.40
C ARG A 27 -16.59 -5.37 4.45
N ILE A 28 -16.54 -6.56 3.87
CA ILE A 28 -15.52 -6.87 2.86
C ILE A 28 -15.71 -6.00 1.61
N LEU A 29 -14.61 -5.47 1.08
CA LEU A 29 -14.55 -4.65 -0.13
C LEU A 29 -13.98 -5.43 -1.31
N ALA A 30 -12.83 -6.08 -1.12
CA ALA A 30 -12.09 -6.73 -2.19
C ALA A 30 -11.19 -7.86 -1.66
N LYS A 31 -10.86 -8.83 -2.52
CA LYS A 31 -9.80 -9.82 -2.28
C LYS A 31 -8.89 -9.85 -3.50
N GLU A 32 -7.70 -9.29 -3.37
CA GLU A 32 -6.87 -8.94 -4.52
C GLU A 32 -5.57 -9.73 -4.55
N HIS A 33 -5.22 -10.20 -5.75
CA HIS A 33 -3.86 -10.55 -6.13
C HIS A 33 -3.26 -9.38 -6.91
N GLN A 34 -2.13 -8.85 -6.45
CA GLN A 34 -1.48 -7.69 -7.04
C GLN A 34 -0.05 -8.03 -7.48
N VAL A 35 0.31 -7.61 -8.69
CA VAL A 35 1.69 -7.50 -9.15
C VAL A 35 2.05 -6.02 -9.13
N ASN A 36 3.01 -5.63 -8.29
CA ASN A 36 3.47 -4.26 -8.15
C ASN A 36 4.85 -4.13 -8.81
N THR A 37 4.89 -3.51 -9.99
CA THR A 37 6.09 -3.22 -10.75
C THR A 37 6.58 -1.82 -10.39
N LEU A 38 7.55 -1.73 -9.47
CA LEU A 38 8.22 -0.49 -9.10
C LEU A 38 9.15 -0.05 -10.23
N ILE A 39 9.10 1.24 -10.55
CA ILE A 39 9.84 1.85 -11.65
C ILE A 39 10.68 3.00 -11.10
N ASP A 40 11.95 3.04 -11.47
CA ASP A 40 12.88 4.08 -11.05
C ASP A 40 13.94 4.36 -12.13
N SER A 41 14.80 5.36 -11.91
CA SER A 41 15.93 5.68 -12.76
C SER A 41 17.25 5.53 -12.02
N SER A 42 18.21 4.85 -12.64
CA SER A 42 19.59 4.75 -12.15
C SER A 42 20.31 6.10 -12.15
N LYS A 43 19.96 6.99 -13.09
CA LYS A 43 20.57 8.32 -13.23
C LYS A 43 19.95 9.34 -12.31
N THR A 44 18.62 9.31 -12.16
CA THR A 44 17.86 10.27 -11.36
C THR A 44 16.80 9.54 -10.54
N PRO A 45 17.16 8.94 -9.39
CA PRO A 45 16.19 8.20 -8.57
C PRO A 45 15.01 9.09 -8.14
N ILE A 46 13.79 8.61 -8.33
CA ILE A 46 12.54 9.37 -8.11
C ILE A 46 12.44 9.88 -6.67
N LYS A 47 12.81 9.03 -5.71
CA LYS A 47 12.82 9.37 -4.28
C LYS A 47 13.66 10.61 -4.00
N THR A 48 14.81 10.77 -4.68
CA THR A 48 15.78 11.84 -4.42
C THR A 48 15.26 13.22 -4.82
N TYR A 49 14.53 13.35 -5.94
CA TYR A 49 14.12 14.68 -6.45
C TYR A 49 12.64 15.01 -6.23
N LEU A 50 11.79 14.01 -5.90
CA LEU A 50 10.34 14.20 -5.76
C LEU A 50 9.75 13.65 -4.45
N ASP A 51 10.55 12.97 -3.64
CA ASP A 51 10.07 12.24 -2.44
C ASP A 51 8.84 11.37 -2.73
N ALA A 52 8.95 10.58 -3.80
CA ALA A 52 7.87 9.79 -4.35
C ALA A 52 8.37 8.41 -4.76
N TYR A 53 7.44 7.49 -5.03
CA TYR A 53 7.70 6.28 -5.79
C TYR A 53 6.72 6.14 -6.94
N PHE A 54 7.12 5.40 -7.96
CA PHE A 54 6.37 5.20 -9.18
C PHE A 54 6.19 3.71 -9.45
N ARG A 55 4.98 3.32 -9.86
CA ARG A 55 4.67 1.93 -10.15
C ARG A 55 3.62 1.75 -11.24
N ILE A 56 3.66 0.58 -11.85
CA ILE A 56 2.50 -0.04 -12.49
C ILE A 56 2.01 -1.14 -11.55
N ARG A 57 0.71 -1.20 -11.30
CA ARG A 57 0.07 -2.28 -10.56
C ARG A 57 -0.90 -3.00 -11.46
N GLU A 58 -0.75 -4.32 -11.58
CA GLU A 58 -1.78 -5.21 -12.07
C GLU A 58 -2.54 -5.76 -10.86
N THR A 59 -3.86 -5.60 -10.84
CA THR A 59 -4.72 -6.10 -9.78
C THR A 59 -5.71 -7.09 -10.38
N HIS A 60 -5.87 -8.24 -9.75
CA HIS A 60 -6.98 -9.16 -9.98
C HIS A 60 -7.80 -9.30 -8.69
N ASP A 61 -9.04 -8.79 -8.70
CA ASP A 61 -9.97 -8.94 -7.59
C ASP A 61 -10.80 -10.21 -7.78
N ILE A 62 -10.64 -11.14 -6.84
CA ILE A 62 -11.28 -12.45 -6.82
C ILE A 62 -12.78 -12.32 -6.60
N LEU A 63 -13.24 -11.30 -5.84
CA LEU A 63 -14.66 -11.15 -5.51
C LEU A 63 -15.48 -10.70 -6.72
N SER A 64 -14.97 -9.70 -7.46
CA SER A 64 -15.62 -9.20 -8.67
C SER A 64 -15.21 -9.96 -9.95
N ASN A 65 -14.14 -10.77 -9.88
CA ASN A 65 -13.49 -11.41 -11.02
C ASN A 65 -13.09 -10.39 -12.10
N THR A 66 -12.54 -9.25 -11.67
CA THR A 66 -12.08 -8.18 -12.56
C THR A 66 -10.58 -8.00 -12.47
N SER A 67 -9.98 -7.54 -13.57
CA SER A 67 -8.56 -7.21 -13.65
C SER A 67 -8.37 -5.78 -14.12
N THR A 68 -7.46 -5.07 -13.49
CA THR A 68 -7.11 -3.69 -13.83
C THR A 68 -5.60 -3.49 -13.83
N VAL A 69 -5.14 -2.56 -14.66
CA VAL A 69 -3.74 -2.12 -14.67
C VAL A 69 -3.72 -0.62 -14.42
N THR A 70 -3.05 -0.21 -13.35
CA THR A 70 -3.02 1.18 -12.89
C THR A 70 -1.58 1.67 -12.79
N LEU A 71 -1.30 2.81 -13.41
CA LEU A 71 -0.08 3.57 -13.25
C LEU A 71 -0.24 4.57 -12.10
N THR A 72 0.68 4.54 -11.13
CA THR A 72 0.62 5.35 -9.91
C THR A 72 1.94 6.07 -9.67
N LEU A 73 1.88 7.39 -9.47
CA LEU A 73 2.93 8.16 -8.80
C LEU A 73 2.45 8.56 -7.40
N LYS A 74 3.00 7.95 -6.36
CA LYS A 74 2.67 8.23 -4.94
C LYS A 74 3.71 9.17 -4.35
N LYS A 75 3.30 10.38 -4.01
CA LYS A 75 4.14 11.41 -3.39
C LYS A 75 3.90 11.43 -1.90
N ASN A 76 4.96 11.40 -1.10
CA ASN A 76 4.83 11.62 0.32
C ASN A 76 4.66 13.11 0.61
N ILE A 77 3.73 13.44 1.51
CA ILE A 77 3.53 14.79 2.00
C ILE A 77 3.96 14.82 3.46
N LYS A 78 4.79 15.80 3.82
CA LYS A 78 5.24 15.97 5.20
C LYS A 78 4.03 16.21 6.11
N ASN A 79 3.85 15.30 7.05
CA ASN A 79 2.85 15.36 8.11
C ASN A 79 3.44 14.65 9.33
N GLU A 80 3.42 15.32 10.49
CA GLU A 80 4.10 14.84 11.70
C GLU A 80 3.30 13.78 12.46
N CYS A 81 1.99 13.68 12.21
CA CYS A 81 1.09 12.85 13.02
C CYS A 81 0.67 11.55 12.32
N ILE A 82 0.38 11.61 11.01
CA ILE A 82 -0.04 10.47 10.19
C ILE A 82 0.69 10.54 8.86
N ARG A 83 0.97 9.38 8.24
CA ARG A 83 1.54 9.36 6.90
C ARG A 83 0.51 9.89 5.90
N GLU A 84 0.83 11.01 5.27
CA GLU A 84 0.02 11.60 4.23
C GLU A 84 0.65 11.36 2.85
N ASN A 85 -0.18 10.96 1.89
CA ASN A 85 0.27 10.78 0.51
C ASN A 85 -0.69 11.42 -0.48
N ILE A 86 -0.14 11.87 -1.61
CA ILE A 86 -0.89 12.24 -2.81
C ILE A 86 -0.59 11.21 -3.88
N GLU A 87 -1.63 10.54 -4.37
CA GLU A 87 -1.52 9.59 -5.48
C GLU A 87 -2.07 10.18 -6.78
N LEU A 88 -1.23 10.16 -7.82
CA LEU A 88 -1.65 10.38 -9.20
C LEU A 88 -1.82 9.01 -9.86
N ASN A 89 -3.08 8.60 -10.00
CA ASN A 89 -3.48 7.30 -10.53
C ASN A 89 -4.17 7.45 -11.89
N THR A 90 -3.84 6.57 -12.83
CA THR A 90 -4.60 6.39 -14.08
C THR A 90 -4.59 4.92 -14.48
N ASN A 91 -5.69 4.46 -15.07
CA ASN A 91 -5.70 3.16 -15.71
C ASN A 91 -4.91 3.21 -17.02
N ILE A 92 -4.24 2.12 -17.34
CA ILE A 92 -3.53 1.90 -18.60
C ILE A 92 -4.00 0.59 -19.21
N GLU A 93 -3.88 0.48 -20.54
CA GLU A 93 -4.36 -0.70 -21.27
C GLU A 93 -3.28 -1.77 -21.41
N ASP A 94 -2.01 -1.36 -21.53
CA ASP A 94 -0.89 -2.26 -21.79
C ASP A 94 0.32 -1.88 -20.92
N LYS A 95 0.71 -2.81 -20.04
CA LYS A 95 1.86 -2.65 -19.13
C LYS A 95 3.18 -2.66 -19.89
N ASP A 96 3.35 -3.54 -20.87
CA ASP A 96 4.61 -3.75 -21.57
C ASP A 96 4.95 -2.53 -22.43
N VAL A 97 3.97 -2.00 -23.16
CA VAL A 97 4.12 -0.76 -23.93
C VAL A 97 4.45 0.42 -23.02
N MET A 98 3.79 0.53 -21.86
CA MET A 98 4.10 1.60 -20.91
C MET A 98 5.53 1.48 -20.34
N LEU A 99 5.98 0.28 -20.01
CA LEU A 99 7.35 0.05 -19.55
C LEU A 99 8.39 0.40 -20.62
N GLU A 100 8.13 0.09 -21.89
CA GLU A 100 9.01 0.46 -23.01
C GLU A 100 9.11 1.99 -23.16
N ILE A 101 7.98 2.70 -23.13
CA ILE A 101 7.95 4.17 -23.16
C ILE A 101 8.76 4.76 -21.99
N LEU A 102 8.55 4.26 -20.78
CA LEU A 102 9.23 4.77 -19.58
C LEU A 102 10.74 4.49 -19.62
N LYS A 103 11.14 3.34 -20.13
CA LYS A 103 12.55 2.99 -20.33
C LYS A 103 13.22 3.96 -21.31
N ASP A 104 12.58 4.27 -22.44
CA ASP A 104 13.09 5.23 -23.42
C ASP A 104 13.17 6.66 -22.86
N LEU A 105 12.33 6.98 -21.88
CA LEU A 105 12.38 8.24 -21.12
C LEU A 105 13.43 8.24 -19.98
N GLY A 106 14.13 7.14 -19.76
CA GLY A 106 15.24 7.04 -18.80
C GLY A 106 14.90 6.38 -17.46
N PHE A 107 13.73 5.75 -17.32
CA PHE A 107 13.39 4.90 -16.18
C PHE A 107 13.82 3.45 -16.45
N ASP A 108 15.07 3.14 -16.12
CA ASP A 108 15.75 1.90 -16.47
C ASP A 108 15.78 0.84 -15.35
N LYS A 109 15.24 1.17 -14.17
CA LYS A 109 15.14 0.23 -13.05
C LYS A 109 13.70 -0.25 -12.90
N VAL A 110 13.53 -1.57 -12.88
CA VAL A 110 12.23 -2.22 -12.67
C VAL A 110 12.40 -3.35 -11.66
N VAL A 111 11.54 -3.37 -10.64
CA VAL A 111 11.48 -4.43 -9.62
C VAL A 111 10.03 -4.83 -9.41
N GLU A 112 9.75 -6.12 -9.39
CA GLU A 112 8.40 -6.64 -9.14
C GLU A 112 8.28 -7.23 -7.74
N GLY A 113 7.17 -6.93 -7.08
CA GLY A 113 6.74 -7.57 -5.85
C GLY A 113 5.29 -8.04 -5.96
N PHE A 114 4.99 -9.17 -5.34
CA PHE A 114 3.68 -9.79 -5.37
C PHE A 114 3.00 -9.58 -4.04
N LYS A 115 1.72 -9.22 -4.08
CA LYS A 115 0.94 -8.96 -2.87
C LYS A 115 -0.43 -9.60 -2.93
N THR A 116 -0.85 -10.20 -1.83
CA THR A 116 -2.26 -10.50 -1.58
C THR A 116 -2.82 -9.47 -0.61
N ARG A 117 -3.98 -8.91 -0.93
CA ARG A 117 -4.68 -7.93 -0.09
C ARG A 117 -6.12 -8.37 0.15
N ILE A 118 -6.57 -8.29 1.39
CA ILE A 118 -8.00 -8.35 1.71
C ILE A 118 -8.40 -6.99 2.28
N SER A 119 -9.36 -6.34 1.64
CA SER A 119 -9.82 -5.00 2.02
C SER A 119 -11.17 -5.06 2.72
N TYR A 120 -11.28 -4.33 3.83
CA TYR A 120 -12.51 -4.14 4.59
C TYR A 120 -12.82 -2.66 4.76
N GLU A 121 -14.11 -2.35 4.93
CA GLU A 121 -14.59 -1.07 5.44
C GLU A 121 -15.10 -1.27 6.86
N LEU A 122 -14.64 -0.44 7.79
CA LEU A 122 -15.14 -0.41 9.17
C LEU A 122 -15.23 1.04 9.64
N GLU A 123 -16.42 1.45 10.08
CA GLU A 123 -16.72 2.80 10.56
C GLU A 123 -16.28 3.95 9.62
N GLY A 124 -16.31 3.71 8.31
CA GLY A 124 -15.92 4.67 7.26
C GLY A 124 -14.43 4.64 6.88
N ALA A 125 -13.61 3.87 7.58
CA ALA A 125 -12.20 3.66 7.25
C ALA A 125 -11.99 2.42 6.39
N ARG A 126 -10.92 2.43 5.61
CA ARG A 126 -10.46 1.26 4.85
C ARG A 126 -9.35 0.55 5.61
N LEU A 127 -9.47 -0.77 5.74
CA LEU A 127 -8.50 -1.63 6.39
C LEU A 127 -8.03 -2.68 5.39
N ASP A 128 -6.73 -2.67 5.11
CA ASP A 128 -6.12 -3.53 4.10
C ASP A 128 -5.16 -4.51 4.77
N LEU A 129 -5.54 -5.79 4.79
CA LEU A 129 -4.74 -6.89 5.31
C LEU A 129 -3.77 -7.35 4.22
N ASP A 130 -2.50 -7.01 4.37
CA ASP A 130 -1.48 -7.15 3.34
C ASP A 130 -0.50 -8.28 3.64
N ARG A 131 -0.20 -9.07 2.60
CA ARG A 131 0.91 -10.03 2.59
C ARG A 131 1.70 -9.87 1.31
N TRP A 132 2.95 -9.47 1.41
CA TRP A 132 3.89 -9.50 0.29
C TRP A 132 4.52 -10.89 0.16
N ASP A 133 5.11 -11.16 -1.00
CA ASP A 133 6.05 -12.27 -1.14
C ASP A 133 7.28 -12.06 -0.24
N GLU A 134 7.90 -13.17 0.17
CA GLU A 134 9.01 -13.17 1.13
C GLU A 134 10.22 -12.34 0.69
N LYS A 135 10.45 -12.20 -0.63
CA LYS A 135 11.58 -11.42 -1.15
C LYS A 135 11.31 -9.92 -1.05
N THR A 136 10.04 -9.52 -1.20
CA THR A 136 9.65 -8.12 -1.07
C THR A 136 9.57 -7.72 0.41
N TYR A 137 8.73 -8.40 1.19
CA TYR A 137 8.61 -8.17 2.63
C TYR A 137 7.94 -9.37 3.33
N PRO A 138 8.63 -10.08 4.24
CA PRO A 138 8.13 -11.37 4.74
C PRO A 138 7.05 -11.24 5.83
N TYR A 139 6.85 -10.04 6.41
CA TYR A 139 5.94 -9.87 7.53
C TYR A 139 4.57 -9.36 7.08
N PRO A 140 3.47 -10.01 7.48
CA PRO A 140 2.14 -9.46 7.23
C PRO A 140 1.91 -8.19 8.05
N TYR A 141 1.05 -7.32 7.54
CA TYR A 141 0.62 -6.11 8.25
C TYR A 141 -0.77 -5.69 7.81
N MET A 142 -1.38 -4.80 8.58
CA MET A 142 -2.62 -4.13 8.19
C MET A 142 -2.35 -2.65 7.92
N GLU A 143 -2.85 -2.12 6.81
CA GLU A 143 -2.95 -0.68 6.59
C GLU A 143 -4.32 -0.19 7.06
N ILE A 144 -4.35 0.93 7.81
CA ILE A 144 -5.58 1.65 8.15
C ILE A 144 -5.53 3.00 7.43
N GLU A 145 -6.50 3.24 6.55
CA GLU A 145 -6.68 4.51 5.85
C GLU A 145 -7.95 5.21 6.35
N VAL A 146 -7.79 6.49 6.72
CA VAL A 146 -8.81 7.31 7.40
C VAL A 146 -8.90 8.71 6.78
N GLU A 147 -9.96 9.44 7.08
CA GLU A 147 -10.09 10.84 6.67
C GLU A 147 -9.39 11.83 7.62
N ASN A 148 -9.19 11.45 8.88
CA ASN A 148 -8.61 12.31 9.94
C ASN A 148 -7.99 11.49 11.08
N LYS A 149 -7.32 12.16 12.02
CA LYS A 149 -6.60 11.53 13.14
C LYS A 149 -7.55 10.92 14.17
N GLU A 150 -8.67 11.59 14.42
CA GLU A 150 -9.66 11.18 15.41
C GLU A 150 -10.26 9.81 15.06
N ASP A 151 -10.53 9.57 13.78
CA ASP A 151 -11.00 8.27 13.29
C ASP A 151 -9.96 7.17 13.46
N LEU A 152 -8.69 7.48 13.22
CA LEU A 152 -7.60 6.53 13.49
C LEU A 152 -7.54 6.16 14.96
N ASP A 153 -7.55 7.14 15.87
CA ASP A 153 -7.47 6.89 17.32
C ASP A 153 -8.67 6.05 17.81
N ARG A 154 -9.85 6.32 17.27
CA ARG A 154 -11.05 5.51 17.55
C ARG A 154 -10.85 4.06 17.10
N LEU A 155 -10.35 3.83 15.89
CA LEU A 155 -10.15 2.48 15.36
C LEU A 155 -9.05 1.71 16.09
N ILE A 156 -7.93 2.36 16.45
CA ILE A 156 -6.86 1.73 17.24
C ILE A 156 -7.43 1.21 18.57
N ASN A 157 -8.25 2.02 19.26
CA ASN A 157 -8.89 1.61 20.51
C ASN A 157 -9.93 0.50 20.29
N LEU A 158 -10.79 0.64 19.27
CA LEU A 158 -11.85 -0.34 18.96
C LEU A 158 -11.27 -1.71 18.61
N LEU A 159 -10.20 -1.72 17.82
CA LEU A 159 -9.47 -2.93 17.44
C LEU A 159 -8.46 -3.38 18.51
N ALA A 160 -8.39 -2.68 19.64
CA ALA A 160 -7.45 -2.91 20.74
C ALA A 160 -6.00 -3.16 20.25
N ILE A 161 -5.56 -2.29 19.34
CA ILE A 161 -4.23 -2.34 18.74
C ILE A 161 -3.25 -1.65 19.69
N ASP A 162 -2.11 -2.29 19.94
CA ASP A 162 -1.01 -1.68 20.68
C ASP A 162 -0.39 -0.55 19.85
N ASN A 163 -0.21 0.63 20.46
CA ASN A 163 0.39 1.78 19.79
C ASN A 163 1.84 1.52 19.37
N ASP A 164 2.55 0.63 20.09
CA ASP A 164 3.93 0.25 19.75
C ASP A 164 4.01 -0.51 18.40
N ASN A 165 2.88 -1.05 17.94
CA ASN A 165 2.78 -1.74 16.64
C ASN A 165 2.33 -0.80 15.50
N VAL A 166 2.01 0.46 15.80
CA VAL A 166 1.58 1.43 14.79
C VAL A 166 2.79 2.16 14.21
N SER A 167 2.90 2.18 12.89
CA SER A 167 4.04 2.75 12.16
C SER A 167 3.57 3.65 11.03
N THR A 168 4.25 4.79 10.87
CA THR A 168 4.10 5.71 9.73
C THR A 168 5.09 5.42 8.60
N LYS A 169 5.96 4.41 8.78
CA LYS A 169 6.97 4.02 7.79
C LYS A 169 6.32 3.40 6.55
N SER A 170 6.95 3.60 5.41
CA SER A 170 6.64 2.92 4.16
C SER A 170 7.19 1.50 4.18
N ILE A 171 6.74 0.69 3.23
CA ILE A 171 7.31 -0.65 3.04
C ILE A 171 8.82 -0.61 2.73
N VAL A 172 9.29 0.44 2.02
CA VAL A 172 10.71 0.63 1.72
C VAL A 172 11.49 0.88 3.02
N GLU A 173 11.04 1.83 3.84
CA GLU A 173 11.64 2.11 5.15
C GLU A 173 11.60 0.89 6.08
N LEU A 174 10.51 0.10 6.06
CA LEU A 174 10.42 -1.14 6.84
C LEU A 174 11.38 -2.23 6.35
N ARG A 175 11.67 -2.29 5.04
CA ARG A 175 12.64 -3.24 4.45
C ARG A 175 14.07 -2.89 4.84
N GLU A 176 14.41 -1.60 4.84
CA GLU A 176 15.72 -1.10 5.30
C GLU A 176 16.01 -1.53 6.75
N GLU A 177 15.01 -1.45 7.64
CA GLU A 177 15.17 -1.81 9.06
C GLU A 177 15.47 -3.29 9.32
N ILE A 178 15.05 -4.16 8.39
CA ILE A 178 15.28 -5.61 8.47
C ILE A 178 16.41 -6.07 7.54
N GLY A 179 17.13 -5.14 6.90
CA GLY A 179 18.29 -5.42 6.06
C GLY A 179 17.97 -6.05 4.71
N LEU A 180 16.78 -5.80 4.16
CA LEU A 180 16.37 -6.25 2.82
C LEU A 180 16.65 -5.22 1.71
N GLU A 181 17.32 -4.13 2.02
CA GLU A 181 17.69 -3.03 1.11
C GLU A 181 19.06 -2.44 1.47
#